data_AF-A0A971JAX9-F1
#
_entry.id   AF-A0A971JAX9-F1
#
_cell.length_a   1.000
_cell.length_b   1.000
_cell.length_c   1.000
_cell.angle_alpha   90.00
_cell.angle_beta   90.00
_cell.angle_gamma   90.00
#
_symmetry.space_group_name_H-M   'P 1'
#
loop_
_entity.id
_entity.type
_entity.pdbx_description
1 polymer ?
#
loop_
_entity_poly.entity_id
_entity_poly.type
_entity_poly.pdbx_seq_one_letter_code
_entity_poly.pdbx_strand_id
1 'polypeptide(L)'
;MMGSWKKVFWSLLMVGLTVAPVWSGPLSLEEVPEPLKPWISWSLDGREEAVCPSSYNASGEFWCRWPGELVLELDNRGGKFTQAWELFIPSRVPLPAAERHGPQEVRANGKPATVTFRDGAPS
;
A
#
# COMPACT_ATOMS: atom_id res chain seq x y z
N MET A 1 1.96 -30.10 56.86
CA MET A 1 2.83 -29.49 55.82
C MET A 1 2.15 -29.32 54.44
N MET A 2 0.81 -29.39 54.32
CA MET A 2 0.12 -29.34 53.00
C MET A 2 -0.37 -27.93 52.58
N GLY A 3 -0.41 -26.96 53.51
CA GLY A 3 -1.05 -25.65 53.29
C GLY A 3 -0.16 -24.57 52.65
N SER A 4 1.16 -24.72 52.70
CA SER A 4 2.10 -23.73 52.15
C SER A 4 2.12 -23.77 50.61
N TRP A 5 2.01 -24.96 50.02
CA TRP A 5 2.04 -25.14 48.57
C TRP A 5 0.80 -24.57 47.88
N LYS A 6 -0.38 -24.68 48.51
CA LYS A 6 -1.60 -24.05 47.98
C LYS A 6 -1.49 -22.52 47.93
N LYS A 7 -0.84 -21.89 48.93
CA LYS A 7 -0.63 -20.44 48.96
C LYS A 7 0.38 -20.01 47.89
N VAL A 8 1.49 -20.72 47.75
CA VAL A 8 2.50 -20.43 46.70
C VAL A 8 1.91 -20.65 45.30
N PHE A 9 1.10 -21.70 45.11
CA PHE A 9 0.41 -21.96 43.85
C PHE A 9 -0.60 -20.86 43.52
N TRP A 10 -1.42 -20.43 44.49
CA TRP A 10 -2.38 -19.33 44.29
C TRP A 10 -1.69 -17.97 44.13
N SER A 11 -0.56 -17.73 44.81
CA SER A 11 0.25 -16.53 44.61
C SER A 11 0.91 -16.50 43.24
N LEU A 12 1.44 -17.62 42.75
CA LEU A 12 1.98 -17.73 41.39
C LEU A 12 0.89 -17.61 40.32
N LEU A 13 -0.30 -18.18 40.56
CA LEU A 13 -1.45 -18.07 39.67
C LEU A 13 -1.96 -16.61 39.57
N MET A 14 -2.05 -15.89 40.69
CA MET A 14 -2.44 -14.48 40.72
C MET A 14 -1.41 -13.56 40.05
N VAL A 15 -0.11 -13.80 40.27
CA VAL A 15 0.96 -13.04 39.60
C VAL A 15 1.00 -13.36 38.11
N GLY A 16 0.73 -14.60 37.69
CA GLY A 16 0.64 -14.98 36.28
C GLY A 16 -0.51 -14.32 35.53
N LEU A 17 -1.65 -14.07 36.21
CA LEU A 17 -2.83 -13.46 35.59
C LEU A 17 -2.69 -11.94 35.34
N THR A 18 -1.83 -11.25 36.10
CA THR A 18 -1.61 -9.80 35.95
C THR A 18 -0.58 -9.41 34.89
N VAL A 19 0.18 -10.36 34.35
CA VAL A 19 1.29 -10.08 33.40
C VAL A 19 1.00 -10.63 32.00
N ALA A 20 -0.26 -10.89 31.68
CA ALA A 20 -0.63 -11.22 30.30
C ALA A 20 -0.32 -10.00 29.41
N PRO A 21 0.60 -10.10 28.44
CA PRO A 21 0.85 -9.00 27.54
C PRO A 21 -0.42 -8.77 26.71
N VAL A 22 -0.94 -7.55 26.73
CA VAL A 22 -2.01 -7.14 25.82
C VAL A 22 -1.33 -6.88 24.48
N TRP A 23 -1.38 -7.86 23.58
CA TRP A 23 -0.91 -7.69 22.21
C TRP A 23 -2.00 -7.00 21.41
N SER A 24 -1.85 -5.69 21.18
CA SER A 24 -2.64 -4.97 20.18
C SER A 24 -1.92 -5.04 18.84
N GLY A 25 -2.58 -5.56 17.82
CA GLY A 25 -2.14 -5.40 16.44
C GLY A 25 -2.28 -3.95 15.95
N PRO A 26 -1.63 -3.60 14.84
CA PRO A 26 -1.92 -2.33 14.17
C PRO A 26 -3.39 -2.28 13.75
N LEU A 27 -4.01 -1.12 13.97
CA LEU A 27 -5.40 -0.87 13.60
C LEU A 27 -5.52 -0.79 12.07
N SER A 28 -6.50 -1.46 11.46
CA SER A 28 -6.82 -1.24 10.05
C SER A 28 -7.55 0.09 9.86
N LEU A 29 -7.57 0.62 8.63
CA LEU A 29 -8.29 1.87 8.34
C LEU A 29 -9.80 1.74 8.56
N GLU A 30 -10.37 0.56 8.34
CA GLU A 30 -11.78 0.24 8.56
C GLU A 30 -12.16 0.22 10.05
N GLU A 31 -11.19 -0.11 10.90
CA GLU A 31 -11.34 -0.16 12.36
C GLU A 31 -11.24 1.23 13.01
N VAL A 32 -10.82 2.26 12.26
CA VAL A 32 -10.76 3.64 12.76
C VAL A 32 -12.17 4.14 13.08
N PRO A 33 -12.47 4.57 14.33
CA PRO A 33 -13.77 5.11 14.69
C PRO A 33 -14.19 6.29 13.81
N GLU A 34 -15.47 6.37 13.47
CA GLU A 34 -16.01 7.40 12.56
C GLU A 34 -15.56 8.85 12.88
N PRO A 35 -15.52 9.30 14.15
CA PRO A 35 -15.06 10.65 14.48
C PRO A 35 -13.58 10.93 14.15
N LEU A 36 -12.75 9.88 14.04
CA LEU A 36 -11.32 9.99 13.77
C LEU A 36 -10.97 9.82 12.29
N LYS A 37 -11.86 9.26 11.47
CA LYS A 37 -11.63 9.07 10.02
C LYS A 37 -11.19 10.35 9.29
N PRO A 38 -11.75 11.55 9.56
CA PRO A 38 -11.31 12.77 8.90
C PRO A 38 -9.84 13.15 9.16
N TRP A 39 -9.23 12.64 10.22
CA TRP A 39 -7.86 12.93 10.62
C TRP A 39 -6.82 12.00 10.01
N ILE A 40 -7.25 10.94 9.32
CA ILE A 40 -6.35 9.94 8.72
C ILE A 40 -5.39 10.61 7.74
N SER A 41 -5.92 11.42 6.81
CA SER A 41 -5.09 12.10 5.80
C SER A 41 -4.04 13.01 6.42
N TRP A 42 -4.43 13.83 7.41
CA TRP A 42 -3.50 14.69 8.14
C TRP A 42 -2.43 13.88 8.91
N SER A 43 -2.82 12.75 9.51
CA SER A 43 -1.89 11.90 10.28
C SER A 43 -0.88 11.16 9.39
N LEU A 44 -1.22 10.99 8.11
CA LEU A 44 -0.40 10.32 7.10
C LEU A 44 0.33 11.29 6.17
N ASP A 45 0.25 12.60 6.42
CA ASP A 45 0.94 13.61 5.61
C ASP A 45 2.45 13.31 5.53
N GLY A 46 2.96 13.16 4.30
CA GLY A 46 4.34 12.78 4.03
C GLY A 46 4.71 11.31 4.28
N ARG A 47 3.72 10.45 4.57
CA ARG A 47 3.82 8.98 4.65
C ARG A 47 2.58 8.30 4.09
N GLU A 48 2.05 8.82 3.00
CA GLU A 48 0.83 8.32 2.38
C GLU A 48 0.99 6.85 1.95
N GLU A 49 2.20 6.39 1.64
CA GLU A 49 2.50 5.02 1.27
C GLU A 49 2.20 3.98 2.36
N ALA A 50 2.03 4.41 3.62
CA ALA A 50 1.71 3.50 4.72
C ALA A 50 0.36 2.78 4.55
N VAL A 51 -0.52 3.26 3.67
CA VAL A 51 -1.80 2.58 3.34
C VAL A 51 -1.65 1.54 2.23
N CYS A 52 -0.52 1.53 1.54
CA CYS A 52 -0.29 0.60 0.44
C CYS A 52 0.07 -0.80 0.97
N PRO A 53 -0.22 -1.86 0.21
CA PRO A 53 0.25 -3.20 0.54
C PRO A 53 1.78 -3.25 0.66
N SER A 54 2.27 -3.87 1.74
CA SER A 54 3.71 -4.14 1.90
C SER A 54 4.17 -5.23 0.93
N SER A 55 5.43 -5.14 0.49
CA SER A 55 6.04 -6.21 -0.29
C SER A 55 6.18 -7.47 0.54
N TYR A 56 5.77 -8.61 -0.02
CA TYR A 56 5.96 -9.91 0.62
C TYR A 56 7.44 -10.23 0.91
N ASN A 57 8.36 -9.79 0.03
CA ASN A 57 9.80 -10.15 0.09
C ASN A 57 10.70 -9.04 0.68
N ALA A 58 10.17 -7.85 0.94
CA ALA A 58 10.95 -6.71 1.40
C ALA A 58 10.19 -5.93 2.47
N SER A 59 10.55 -6.15 3.74
CA SER A 59 9.99 -5.40 4.86
C SER A 59 10.33 -3.92 4.70
N GLY A 60 9.31 -3.06 4.66
CA GLY A 60 9.46 -1.61 4.52
C GLY A 60 9.37 -1.07 3.09
N GLU A 61 9.16 -1.92 2.08
CA GLU A 61 8.81 -1.47 0.73
C GLU A 61 7.30 -1.59 0.50
N PHE A 62 6.70 -0.52 -0.02
CA PHE A 62 5.27 -0.43 -0.29
C PHE A 62 4.98 -0.47 -1.79
N TRP A 63 4.03 -1.30 -2.19
CA TRP A 63 3.57 -1.39 -3.57
C TRP A 63 2.29 -0.57 -3.73
N CYS A 64 2.46 0.73 -3.99
CA CYS A 64 1.34 1.65 -4.16
C CYS A 64 0.71 1.65 -5.55
N ARG A 65 1.39 1.03 -6.51
CA ARG A 65 0.97 0.98 -7.92
C ARG A 65 1.18 -0.43 -8.44
N TRP A 66 0.09 -1.07 -8.86
CA TRP A 66 0.11 -2.43 -9.34
C TRP A 66 -0.21 -2.46 -10.84
N PRO A 67 0.74 -2.90 -11.69
CA PRO A 67 0.47 -3.06 -13.11
C PRO A 67 -0.42 -4.28 -13.31
N GLY A 68 -1.56 -4.06 -13.96
CA GLY A 68 -2.38 -5.13 -14.52
C GLY A 68 -1.88 -5.55 -15.91
N GLU A 69 -2.74 -6.23 -16.64
CA GLU A 69 -2.47 -6.66 -18.01
C GLU A 69 -2.13 -5.48 -18.92
N LEU A 70 -1.06 -5.64 -19.69
CA LEU A 70 -0.64 -4.73 -20.75
C LEU A 70 -0.90 -5.40 -22.10
N VAL A 71 -1.78 -4.79 -22.88
CA VAL A 71 -2.04 -5.17 -24.28
C VAL A 71 -1.27 -4.24 -25.19
N LEU A 72 -0.49 -4.80 -26.11
CA LEU A 72 0.27 -4.06 -27.12
C LEU A 72 -0.15 -4.50 -28.52
N GLU A 73 -0.53 -3.53 -29.34
CA GLU A 73 -0.82 -3.73 -30.77
C GLU A 73 0.19 -2.90 -31.56
N LEU A 74 1.14 -3.55 -32.23
CA LEU A 74 2.25 -2.90 -32.93
C LEU A 74 2.22 -3.20 -34.43
N ASP A 75 2.50 -2.19 -35.25
CA ASP A 75 2.72 -2.32 -36.69
C ASP A 75 3.93 -1.47 -37.15
N ASN A 76 4.16 -1.41 -38.46
CA ASN A 76 5.27 -0.64 -39.04
C ASN A 76 5.08 0.89 -38.99
N ARG A 77 3.91 1.38 -38.58
CA ARG A 77 3.58 2.81 -38.46
C ARG A 77 3.55 3.28 -37.01
N GLY A 78 3.45 2.36 -36.04
CA GLY A 78 3.47 2.68 -34.62
C GLY A 78 2.82 1.60 -33.78
N GLY A 79 2.19 2.02 -32.67
CA GLY A 79 1.54 1.09 -31.78
C GLY A 79 0.47 1.71 -30.91
N LYS A 80 -0.40 0.86 -30.39
CA LYS A 80 -1.37 1.17 -29.34
C LYS A 80 -1.07 0.33 -28.12
N PHE A 81 -1.37 0.89 -26.96
CA PHE A 81 -1.32 0.16 -25.71
C PHE A 81 -2.60 0.40 -24.92
N THR A 82 -2.97 -0.60 -24.14
CA THR A 82 -3.99 -0.47 -23.09
C THR A 82 -3.46 -1.21 -21.87
N GLN A 83 -3.49 -0.55 -20.72
CA GLN A 83 -3.02 -1.15 -19.48
C GLN A 83 -3.95 -0.78 -18.32
N ALA A 84 -4.29 -1.79 -17.53
CA ALA A 84 -4.97 -1.58 -16.25
C ALA A 84 -3.94 -1.28 -15.14
N TRP A 85 -4.27 -0.37 -14.24
CA TRP A 85 -3.46 -0.04 -13.08
C TRP A 85 -4.34 0.06 -11.83
N GLU A 86 -3.88 -0.53 -10.74
CA GLU A 86 -4.47 -0.32 -9.42
C GLU A 86 -3.56 0.61 -8.61
N LEU A 87 -4.13 1.72 -8.13
CA LEU A 87 -3.41 2.77 -7.41
C LEU A 87 -4.01 2.91 -6.01
N PHE A 88 -3.20 2.66 -4.99
CA PHE A 88 -3.60 2.80 -3.58
C PHE A 88 -3.51 4.24 -3.08
N ILE A 89 -2.63 5.03 -3.71
CA ILE A 89 -2.49 6.47 -3.51
C ILE A 89 -2.38 7.16 -4.86
N PRO A 90 -2.71 8.46 -4.97
CA PRO A 90 -2.44 9.23 -6.17
C PRO A 90 -0.96 9.11 -6.56
N SER A 91 -0.69 8.66 -7.78
CA SER A 91 0.67 8.43 -8.24
C SER A 91 0.77 8.52 -9.76
N ARG A 92 1.98 8.82 -10.23
CA ARG A 92 2.31 8.76 -11.67
C ARG A 92 2.43 7.32 -12.14
N VAL A 93 2.02 7.06 -13.38
CA VAL A 93 1.98 5.73 -13.95
C VAL A 93 2.96 5.65 -15.12
N PRO A 94 3.97 4.76 -15.08
CA PRO A 94 4.92 4.64 -16.17
C PRO A 94 4.19 4.20 -17.43
N LEU A 95 4.50 4.86 -18.54
CA LEU A 95 3.89 4.57 -19.83
C LEU A 95 4.87 3.83 -20.73
N PRO A 96 4.39 2.85 -21.52
CA PRO A 96 5.20 2.27 -22.59
C PRO A 96 5.66 3.36 -23.57
N ALA A 97 6.96 3.39 -23.86
CA ALA A 97 7.54 4.31 -24.83
C ALA A 97 8.77 3.69 -25.49
N ALA A 98 9.08 4.16 -26.71
CA ALA A 98 10.33 3.83 -27.38
C ALA A 98 11.38 4.90 -27.08
N GLU A 99 12.67 4.55 -27.18
CA GLU A 99 13.81 5.45 -26.87
C GLU A 99 13.70 6.85 -27.47
N ARG A 100 13.12 6.97 -28.66
CA ARG A 100 12.99 8.24 -29.41
C ARG A 100 11.56 8.72 -29.60
N HIS A 101 10.56 7.95 -29.15
CA HIS A 101 9.14 8.24 -29.40
C HIS A 101 8.31 7.98 -28.14
N GLY A 102 7.85 9.08 -27.53
CA GLY A 102 6.89 9.04 -26.43
C GLY A 102 5.45 8.84 -26.89
N PRO A 103 4.54 8.47 -25.97
CA PRO A 103 3.13 8.33 -26.27
C PRO A 103 2.49 9.71 -26.49
N GLN A 104 1.58 9.81 -27.46
CA GLN A 104 0.99 11.10 -27.88
C GLN A 104 -0.45 11.27 -27.37
N GLU A 105 -1.31 10.27 -27.59
CA GLU A 105 -2.74 10.34 -27.29
C GLU A 105 -3.10 9.53 -26.04
N VAL A 106 -2.54 9.91 -24.90
CA VAL A 106 -2.76 9.16 -23.65
C VAL A 106 -4.08 9.56 -23.01
N ARG A 107 -4.86 8.55 -22.62
CA ARG A 107 -6.09 8.73 -21.84
C ARG A 107 -6.03 7.87 -20.58
N ALA A 108 -6.38 8.46 -19.44
CA ALA A 108 -6.61 7.75 -18.19
C ALA A 108 -8.12 7.65 -17.96
N ASN A 109 -8.67 6.44 -17.87
CA ASN A 109 -10.10 6.20 -17.66
C ASN A 109 -10.98 6.98 -18.67
N GLY A 110 -10.57 6.99 -19.94
CA GLY A 110 -11.28 7.67 -21.04
C GLY A 110 -11.06 9.17 -21.15
N LYS A 111 -10.39 9.82 -20.18
CA LYS A 111 -10.11 11.27 -20.19
C LYS A 111 -8.69 11.54 -20.65
N PRO A 112 -8.42 12.60 -21.44
CA PRO A 112 -7.06 13.00 -21.79
C PRO A 112 -6.18 13.16 -20.55
N ALA A 113 -4.98 12.60 -20.59
CA ALA A 113 -4.00 12.67 -19.51
C ALA A 113 -2.75 13.44 -19.96
N THR A 114 -2.14 14.17 -19.03
CA THR A 114 -0.86 14.86 -19.29
C THR A 114 0.29 13.87 -19.13
N VAL A 115 1.15 13.80 -20.14
CA VAL A 115 2.37 12.98 -20.09
C VAL A 115 3.54 13.85 -19.66
N THR A 116 4.27 13.40 -18.64
CA THR A 116 5.48 14.06 -18.14
C THR A 116 6.67 13.13 -18.29
N PHE A 117 7.85 13.69 -18.57
CA PHE A 117 9.09 12.90 -18.66
C PHE A 117 9.94 13.15 -17.42
N ARG A 118 10.42 12.07 -16.81
CA ARG A 118 11.39 12.10 -15.73
C ARG A 118 12.47 11.07 -16.03
N ASP A 119 13.73 11.50 -16.01
CA ASP A 119 14.89 10.63 -16.28
C ASP A 119 14.77 9.90 -17.64
N GLY A 120 14.13 10.54 -18.63
CA GLY A 120 13.88 9.97 -19.96
C GLY A 120 12.67 9.03 -20.06
N ALA A 121 12.01 8.69 -18.95
CA ALA A 121 10.84 7.82 -18.93
C ALA A 121 9.52 8.63 -18.84
N PRO A 122 8.52 8.34 -19.69
CA PRO A 122 7.21 8.99 -19.60
C PRO A 122 6.33 8.38 -18.52
N SER A 123 5.56 9.24 -17.86
CA SER A 123 4.54 8.89 -16.87
C SER A 123 3.42 9.90 -16.75
#